data_AF-A0A934KSM7-F1
#
_entry.id   AF-A0A934KSM7-F1
#
_cell.length_a   1.000
_cell.length_b   1.000
_cell.length_c   1.000
_cell.angle_alpha   90.00
_cell.angle_beta   90.00
_cell.angle_gamma   90.00
#
_symmetry.space_group_name_H-M   'P 1'
#
loop_
_entity.id
_entity.type
_entity.pdbx_description
1 polymer ?
#
loop_
_entity_poly.entity_id
_entity_poly.type
_entity_poly.pdbx_seq_one_letter_code
_entity_poly.pdbx_strand_id
1 'polypeptide(L)'
;MEIALRQAANAIGNLMDTHLSDFFRRVAYRKGRHSAASATARKLAVIIWNMVTKKVEYQPPKQYLFLDQKRKLGLMNRIKKQIDKFELKPEDLGFTNKLIINNLN
;
A
#
# COMPACT_ATOMS: atom_id res chain seq x y z
N MET A 1 -22.94 3.82 -19.78
CA MET A 1 -22.08 3.91 -18.57
C MET A 1 -21.37 2.58 -18.25
N GLU A 2 -21.95 1.44 -18.60
CA GLU A 2 -21.41 0.10 -18.28
C GLU A 2 -20.06 -0.25 -18.94
N ILE A 3 -19.86 0.15 -20.20
CA ILE A 3 -18.66 -0.21 -20.98
C ILE A 3 -17.41 0.50 -20.44
N ALA A 4 -17.51 1.79 -20.11
CA ALA A 4 -16.39 2.57 -19.59
C ALA A 4 -15.88 2.03 -18.23
N LEU A 5 -16.80 1.66 -17.33
CA LEU A 5 -16.44 1.07 -16.04
C LEU A 5 -15.85 -0.33 -16.17
N ARG A 6 -16.32 -1.14 -17.13
CA ARG A 6 -15.73 -2.45 -17.45
C ARG A 6 -14.31 -2.29 -18.02
N GLN A 7 -14.08 -1.31 -18.90
CA GLN A 7 -12.74 -1.02 -19.44
C GLN A 7 -11.79 -0.51 -18.35
N ALA A 8 -12.24 0.39 -17.48
CA ALA A 8 -11.48 0.84 -16.31
C ALA A 8 -11.14 -0.34 -15.39
N ALA A 9 -12.08 -1.25 -15.13
CA ALA A 9 -11.85 -2.44 -14.33
C ALA A 9 -10.82 -3.40 -14.97
N ASN A 10 -10.84 -3.56 -16.30
CA ASN A 10 -9.84 -4.35 -17.02
C ASN A 10 -8.44 -3.73 -16.93
N ALA A 11 -8.32 -2.41 -17.05
CA ALA A 11 -7.06 -1.68 -16.86
C ALA A 11 -6.53 -1.82 -15.43
N ILE A 12 -7.41 -1.77 -14.42
CA ILE A 12 -7.06 -2.00 -13.01
C ILE A 12 -6.55 -3.42 -12.75
N GLY A 13 -7.04 -4.42 -13.49
CA GLY A 13 -6.50 -5.78 -13.44
C GLY A 13 -5.02 -5.88 -13.85
N ASN A 14 -4.59 -4.97 -14.74
CA ASN A 14 -3.19 -4.87 -15.19
C ASN A 14 -2.33 -3.98 -14.29
N LEU A 15 -2.92 -3.08 -13.49
CA LEU A 15 -2.20 -2.28 -12.52
C LEU A 15 -1.69 -3.17 -11.37
N MET A 16 -0.39 -3.13 -11.09
CA MET A 16 0.21 -3.93 -10.01
C MET A 16 0.10 -3.17 -8.68
N ASP A 17 0.01 -3.90 -7.58
CA ASP A 17 0.19 -3.38 -6.20
C ASP A 17 -0.85 -2.39 -5.66
N THR A 18 -2.07 -2.40 -6.19
CA THR A 18 -3.18 -1.63 -5.60
C THR A 18 -4.16 -2.52 -4.85
N HIS A 19 -4.87 -1.95 -3.87
CA HIS A 19 -5.93 -2.67 -3.14
C HIS A 19 -7.03 -3.21 -4.08
N LEU A 20 -7.26 -2.52 -5.20
CA LEU A 20 -8.31 -2.87 -6.16
C LEU A 20 -7.86 -3.94 -7.16
N SER A 21 -6.58 -3.95 -7.57
CA SER A 21 -6.00 -5.03 -8.37
C SER A 21 -5.94 -6.34 -7.59
N ASP A 22 -5.61 -6.29 -6.29
CA ASP A 22 -5.66 -7.47 -5.41
C ASP A 22 -7.07 -8.04 -5.30
N PHE A 23 -8.09 -7.17 -5.20
CA PHE A 23 -9.50 -7.57 -5.20
C PHE A 23 -9.89 -8.23 -6.53
N PHE A 24 -9.52 -7.62 -7.67
CA PHE A 24 -9.78 -8.18 -8.99
C PHE A 24 -9.16 -9.58 -9.13
N ARG A 25 -7.89 -9.77 -8.74
CA ARG A 25 -7.21 -11.07 -8.79
C ARG A 25 -7.89 -12.13 -7.93
N ARG A 26 -8.28 -11.79 -6.69
CA ARG A 26 -8.99 -12.72 -5.79
C ARG A 26 -10.34 -13.18 -6.34
N VAL A 27 -11.05 -12.29 -7.04
CA VAL A 27 -12.35 -12.64 -7.66
C VAL A 27 -12.12 -13.40 -8.96
N ALA A 28 -11.13 -13.01 -9.77
CA ALA A 28 -10.77 -13.68 -11.01
C ALA A 28 -10.35 -15.13 -10.77
N TYR A 29 -9.55 -15.38 -9.73
CA TYR A 29 -9.13 -16.73 -9.34
C TYR A 29 -10.31 -17.63 -8.94
N ARG A 30 -11.34 -17.07 -8.29
CA ARG A 30 -12.48 -17.85 -7.78
C ARG A 30 -13.65 -17.99 -8.76
N LYS A 31 -13.90 -16.98 -9.60
CA LYS A 31 -15.13 -16.86 -10.41
C LYS A 31 -14.88 -16.45 -11.86
N GLY A 32 -13.63 -16.37 -12.30
CA GLY A 32 -13.25 -16.00 -13.65
C GLY A 32 -13.20 -14.48 -13.90
N ARG A 33 -12.57 -14.11 -15.02
CA ARG A 33 -12.24 -12.71 -15.35
C ARG A 33 -13.46 -11.82 -15.57
N HIS A 34 -14.50 -12.33 -16.23
CA HIS A 34 -15.72 -11.56 -16.51
C HIS A 34 -16.47 -11.17 -15.22
N SER A 35 -16.57 -12.11 -14.28
CA SER A 35 -17.13 -11.88 -12.94
C SER A 35 -16.30 -10.87 -12.14
N ALA A 36 -14.97 -10.93 -12.25
CA ALA A 36 -14.06 -10.00 -11.59
C ALA A 36 -14.19 -8.57 -12.11
N ALA A 37 -14.29 -8.39 -13.43
CA ALA A 37 -14.49 -7.07 -14.03
C ALA A 37 -15.80 -6.42 -13.54
N SER A 38 -16.88 -7.19 -13.51
CA SER A 38 -18.19 -6.71 -13.04
C SER A 38 -18.17 -6.36 -11.55
N ALA A 39 -17.55 -7.20 -10.71
CA ALA A 39 -17.41 -6.94 -9.28
C ALA A 39 -16.55 -5.68 -8.99
N THR A 40 -15.45 -5.51 -9.71
CA THR A 40 -14.56 -4.34 -9.57
C THR A 40 -15.23 -3.07 -10.07
N ALA A 41 -15.97 -3.12 -11.18
CA ALA A 41 -16.76 -2.00 -11.68
C ALA A 41 -17.82 -1.53 -10.66
N ARG A 42 -18.53 -2.47 -10.02
CA ARG A 42 -19.49 -2.15 -8.95
C ARG A 42 -18.80 -1.47 -7.76
N LYS A 43 -17.64 -1.98 -7.34
CA LYS A 43 -16.86 -1.41 -6.23
C LYS A 43 -16.38 0.02 -6.56
N LEU A 44 -15.92 0.26 -7.78
CA LEU A 44 -15.55 1.60 -8.27
C LEU A 44 -16.74 2.56 -8.28
N ALA A 45 -17.90 2.12 -8.76
CA ALA A 45 -19.10 2.96 -8.80
C ALA A 45 -19.50 3.46 -7.40
N VAL A 46 -19.41 2.60 -6.38
CA VAL A 46 -19.71 2.97 -4.98
C VAL A 46 -18.68 3.95 -4.43
N ILE A 47 -17.39 3.79 -4.77
CA ILE A 47 -16.34 4.72 -4.37
C ILE A 47 -16.62 6.10 -4.98
N ILE A 48 -16.85 6.16 -6.29
CA ILE A 48 -17.13 7.42 -7.01
C ILE A 48 -18.39 8.08 -6.43
N TRP A 49 -19.46 7.32 -6.22
CA TRP A 49 -20.69 7.85 -5.64
C TRP A 49 -20.46 8.42 -4.24
N ASN A 50 -19.73 7.72 -3.37
CA ASN A 50 -19.40 8.23 -2.03
C ASN A 50 -18.52 9.49 -2.10
N MET A 51 -17.54 9.54 -3.01
CA MET A 51 -16.70 10.72 -3.21
C MET A 51 -17.51 11.93 -3.68
N VAL A 52 -18.47 11.74 -4.59
CA VAL A 52 -19.31 12.82 -5.13
C VAL A 52 -20.37 13.27 -4.12
N THR A 53 -21.06 12.34 -3.45
CA THR A 53 -22.19 12.66 -2.57
C THR A 53 -21.76 13.10 -1.17
N LYS A 54 -20.73 12.47 -0.61
CA LYS A 54 -20.27 12.74 0.76
C LYS A 54 -19.09 13.70 0.79
N LYS A 55 -18.51 14.03 -0.37
CA LYS A 55 -17.29 14.85 -0.51
C LYS A 55 -16.11 14.35 0.35
N VAL A 56 -16.09 13.05 0.64
CA VAL A 56 -15.01 12.39 1.38
C VAL A 56 -14.02 11.82 0.39
N GLU A 57 -12.73 12.10 0.59
CA GLU A 57 -11.66 11.54 -0.21
C GLU A 57 -11.58 10.02 -0.02
N TYR A 58 -11.32 9.27 -1.10
CA TYR A 58 -11.15 7.83 -1.01
C TYR A 58 -9.86 7.48 -0.27
N GLN A 59 -9.99 6.93 0.93
CA GLN A 59 -8.88 6.39 1.72
C GLN A 59 -8.79 4.86 1.52
N PRO A 60 -7.87 4.36 0.67
CA PRO A 60 -7.70 2.92 0.54
C PRO A 60 -7.12 2.31 1.84
N PRO A 61 -7.59 1.13 2.27
CA PRO A 61 -7.09 0.46 3.48
C PRO A 61 -5.62 0.00 3.37
N LYS A 62 -5.10 -0.09 2.14
CA LYS A 62 -3.65 -0.16 1.87
C LYS A 62 -3.27 1.11 1.13
N GLN A 63 -2.55 2.01 1.79
CA GLN A 63 -1.91 3.13 1.12
C GLN A 63 -0.94 2.58 0.08
N TYR A 64 -0.92 3.22 -1.11
CA TYR A 64 0.05 2.89 -2.13
C TYR A 64 1.43 3.27 -1.60
N LEU A 65 2.13 2.28 -1.07
CA LEU A 65 3.49 2.46 -0.59
C LEU A 65 4.39 2.43 -1.82
N PHE A 66 5.07 3.54 -2.12
CA PHE A 66 6.02 3.62 -3.23
C PHE A 66 7.04 2.48 -3.13
N LEU A 67 7.53 2.00 -4.26
CA LEU A 67 8.45 0.85 -4.30
C LEU A 67 9.66 1.06 -3.37
N ASP A 68 10.15 2.30 -3.26
CA ASP A 68 11.28 2.66 -2.41
C ASP A 68 10.94 2.62 -0.92
N GLN A 69 9.72 3.00 -0.54
CA GLN A 69 9.24 2.84 0.83
C GLN A 69 9.07 1.35 1.19
N LYS A 70 8.61 0.50 0.26
CA LYS A 70 8.58 -0.97 0.45
C LYS A 70 9.98 -1.54 0.65
N ARG A 71 10.96 -1.13 -0.16
CA ARG A 71 12.36 -1.55 -0.03
C ARG A 71 12.95 -1.12 1.31
N LYS A 72 12.70 0.13 1.74
CA LYS A 72 13.12 0.66 3.04
C LYS A 72 12.56 -0.17 4.19
N LEU A 73 11.26 -0.48 4.18
CA LEU A 73 10.64 -1.35 5.19
C LEU A 73 11.23 -2.77 5.19
N GLY A 74 11.49 -3.35 4.02
CA GLY A 74 12.14 -4.65 3.92
C GLY A 74 13.56 -4.66 4.46
N LEU A 75 14.32 -3.58 4.25
CA LEU A 75 15.64 -3.40 4.84
C LEU A 75 15.55 -3.21 6.36
N MET A 76 14.64 -2.35 6.85
CA MET A 76 14.40 -2.16 8.29
C MET A 76 14.03 -3.46 8.99
N ASN A 77 13.16 -4.28 8.40
CA ASN A 77 12.78 -5.58 8.95
C ASN A 77 13.97 -6.55 8.99
N ARG A 78 14.87 -6.51 7.99
CA ARG A 78 16.10 -7.31 8.01
C ARG A 78 17.06 -6.82 9.08
N ILE A 79 17.28 -5.51 9.18
CA ILE A 79 18.11 -4.90 10.22
C ILE A 79 17.57 -5.27 11.60
N LYS A 80 16.26 -5.15 11.83
CA LYS A 80 15.61 -5.54 13.09
C LYS A 80 15.89 -7.01 13.44
N LYS A 81 15.73 -7.93 12.48
CA LYS A 81 16.07 -9.35 12.69
C LYS A 81 17.54 -9.57 13.02
N GLN A 82 18.46 -8.79 12.45
CA GLN A 82 19.88 -8.92 12.77
C GLN A 82 20.20 -8.34 14.15
N ILE A 83 19.58 -7.22 14.54
CA ILE A 83 19.66 -6.67 15.90
C ILE A 83 19.17 -7.71 16.91
N ASP A 84 18.01 -8.32 16.67
CA ASP A 84 17.46 -9.36 17.54
C ASP A 84 18.36 -10.61 17.59
N LYS A 85 18.96 -11.01 16.46
CA LYS A 85 19.82 -12.20 16.37
C LYS A 85 21.17 -12.03 17.07
N PHE A 86 21.75 -10.84 17.00
CA PHE A 86 23.08 -10.55 17.52
C PHE A 86 23.03 -9.76 18.84
N GLU A 87 21.83 -9.56 19.41
CA GLU A 87 21.59 -8.77 20.63
C GLU A 87 22.28 -7.40 20.60
N LEU A 88 22.34 -6.78 19.41
CA LEU A 88 23.12 -5.56 19.17
C LEU A 88 22.53 -4.42 19.98
N LYS A 89 23.35 -3.81 20.85
CA LYS A 89 22.93 -2.63 21.58
C LYS A 89 23.26 -1.36 20.76
N PRO A 90 22.54 -0.25 20.99
CA PRO A 90 22.82 1.02 20.30
C PRO A 90 24.28 1.47 20.44
N GLU A 91 24.94 1.10 21.54
CA GLU A 91 26.34 1.41 21.82
C GLU A 91 27.30 0.64 20.90
N ASP A 92 27.01 -0.63 20.61
CA ASP A 92 27.81 -1.49 19.71
C ASP A 92 27.73 -1.01 18.25
N LEU A 93 26.64 -0.32 17.92
CA LEU A 93 26.38 0.27 16.61
C LEU A 93 26.90 1.71 16.50
N GLY A 94 27.54 2.24 17.55
CA GLY A 94 28.11 3.59 17.57
C GLY A 94 27.06 4.71 17.64
N PHE A 95 25.79 4.40 17.94
CA PHE A 95 24.74 5.39 18.19
C PHE A 95 24.92 6.00 19.58
N THR A 96 26.00 6.76 19.76
CA THR A 96 26.16 7.60 20.96
C THR A 96 25.29 8.84 20.79
N ASN A 97 24.43 9.12 21.77
CA ASN A 97 23.67 10.36 21.86
C ASN A 97 24.63 11.53 22.08
N LYS A 98 25.31 11.98 21.01
CA LYS A 98 25.97 13.27 20.98
C LYS A 98 24.88 14.34 20.89
N LEU A 99 24.21 14.58 22.01
CA LEU A 99 23.60 15.87 22.25
C LEU A 99 24.74 16.87 22.17
N ILE A 100 24.80 17.63 21.07
CA ILE A 100 25.68 18.78 20.97
C ILE A 100 25.11 19.80 21.95
N ILE A 101 25.55 19.73 23.21
CA ILE A 101 25.37 20.79 24.18
C ILE A 101 26.40 21.85 23.78
N ASN A 102 26.06 22.67 22.78
CA ASN A 102 26.77 23.92 22.57
C ASN A 102 26.41 24.81 23.75
N ASN A 103 27.25 24.75 24.79
CA ASN A 103 27.23 25.69 25.89
C ASN A 103 27.40 27.10 25.32
N LEU A 104 26.32 27.87 25.32
CA LEU A 104 26.34 29.32 25.18
C LEU A 104 26.95 29.89 26.46
N ASN A 105 28.25 30.16 26.42
CA ASN A 105 28.89 31.18 27.24
C ASN A 105 29.05 32.44 26.39
#